data_AF-A0A920N0W2-F1
#
_entry.id   AF-A0A920N0W2-F1
#
_cell.length_a   1.000
_cell.length_b   1.000
_cell.length_c   1.000
_cell.angle_alpha   90.00
_cell.angle_beta   90.00
_cell.angle_gamma   90.00
#
_symmetry.space_group_name_H-M   'P 1'
#
loop_
_entity.id
_entity.type
_entity.pdbx_description
1 polymer ?
#
loop_
_entity_poly.entity_id
_entity_poly.type
_entity_poly.pdbx_seq_one_letter_code
_entity_poly.pdbx_strand_id
1 'polypeptide(L)'
;MVDPGDFRFPADIRRRAEDLAGFPATDHNPGPLVEVMVKGINRFSLRELAASPARRSRKWTAMFPVAGESAVAIQRKLTKLRNQLQRRIGIVDRRLTDTPNQHHEFQRSPRSGDLAHTDDYSVNTVRWKVLDGITAEGVLIIPRKIRACVVAIPDADWTPEQFCGIDKGVPASAQLPRRLAAAGCLVAVPLLINRDDEFSGNPKVAYTNQPHREFLYRQAFEMGRHVIGYEVQKVLAAVDLMSRSTVAD
;
A
#
# COMPACT_ATOMS: atom_id res chain seq x y z
N MET A 1 -62.01 18.79 26.79
CA MET A 1 -62.17 17.43 26.24
C MET A 1 -62.90 17.61 24.92
N VAL A 2 -62.17 17.55 23.80
CA VAL A 2 -62.71 17.73 22.45
C VAL A 2 -62.58 16.38 21.75
N ASP A 3 -63.68 15.95 21.15
CA ASP A 3 -63.91 14.63 20.57
C ASP A 3 -62.92 14.32 19.42
N PRO A 4 -62.23 13.17 19.37
CA PRO A 4 -61.24 12.85 18.33
C PRO A 4 -61.81 12.51 16.95
N GLY A 5 -63.09 12.79 16.68
CA GLY A 5 -63.87 12.08 15.66
C GLY A 5 -64.06 12.71 14.28
N ASP A 6 -63.64 13.95 14.00
CA ASP A 6 -64.17 14.65 12.81
C ASP A 6 -63.15 15.43 11.96
N PHE A 7 -62.03 14.79 11.60
CA PHE A 7 -61.22 15.21 10.46
C PHE A 7 -61.50 14.31 9.25
N ARG A 8 -62.53 14.65 8.47
CA ARG A 8 -62.72 14.11 7.12
C ARG A 8 -61.84 14.86 6.14
N PHE A 9 -60.81 14.19 5.61
CA PHE A 9 -60.11 14.68 4.43
C PHE A 9 -61.08 14.71 3.23
N PRO A 10 -61.16 15.81 2.46
CA PRO A 10 -61.96 15.84 1.24
C PRO A 10 -61.47 14.76 0.26
N ALA A 11 -62.40 13.96 -0.27
CA ALA A 11 -62.14 12.81 -1.13
C ALA A 11 -61.65 13.15 -2.55
N ASP A 12 -61.05 14.32 -2.79
CA ASP A 12 -60.68 14.74 -4.15
C ASP A 12 -59.35 15.51 -4.25
N ILE A 13 -58.29 14.99 -3.63
CA ILE A 13 -56.92 15.36 -4.00
C ILE A 13 -56.39 14.33 -4.99
N ARG A 14 -57.08 14.16 -6.13
CA ARG A 14 -56.47 13.69 -7.37
C ARG A 14 -56.06 14.89 -8.21
N ARG A 15 -55.15 15.72 -7.68
CA ARG A 15 -54.37 16.59 -8.56
C ARG A 15 -53.45 15.67 -9.37
N ARG A 16 -53.83 15.43 -10.63
CA ARG A 16 -52.89 15.01 -11.67
C ARG A 16 -51.68 15.92 -11.54
N ALA A 17 -50.51 15.32 -11.32
CA ALA A 17 -49.25 15.99 -11.58
C ALA A 17 -49.16 16.17 -13.10
N GLU A 18 -49.87 17.16 -13.61
CA GLU A 18 -49.67 17.65 -14.97
C GLU A 18 -48.26 18.25 -15.02
N ASP A 19 -47.50 17.69 -15.96
CA ASP A 19 -46.18 18.11 -16.45
C ASP A 19 -45.68 19.45 -15.88
N LEU A 20 -44.83 19.36 -14.86
CA LEU A 20 -43.88 20.43 -14.58
C LEU A 20 -42.96 20.52 -15.79
N ALA A 21 -43.09 21.63 -16.52
CA ALA A 21 -42.39 21.96 -17.76
C ALA A 21 -41.02 21.28 -17.90
N GLY A 22 -40.97 20.23 -18.73
CA GLY A 22 -39.72 19.61 -19.19
C GLY A 22 -39.31 18.29 -18.51
N PHE A 23 -40.05 17.79 -17.53
CA PHE A 23 -39.83 16.45 -16.98
C PHE A 23 -40.99 15.53 -17.37
N PRO A 24 -40.80 14.59 -18.32
CA PRO A 24 -41.86 13.63 -18.62
C PRO A 24 -42.21 12.84 -17.35
N ALA A 25 -43.51 12.66 -17.10
CA ALA A 25 -44.00 11.81 -16.02
C ALA A 25 -43.22 10.49 -16.02
N THR A 26 -42.58 10.17 -14.90
CA THR A 26 -41.85 8.92 -14.75
C THR A 26 -42.85 7.79 -14.93
N ASP A 27 -42.60 6.91 -15.90
CA ASP A 27 -43.41 5.70 -16.14
C ASP A 27 -43.80 5.10 -14.79
N HIS A 28 -45.11 4.98 -14.57
CA HIS A 28 -45.69 4.41 -13.36
C HIS A 28 -45.21 2.96 -13.20
N ASN A 29 -44.06 2.78 -12.55
CA ASN A 29 -43.55 1.48 -12.20
C ASN A 29 -44.38 0.97 -11.02
N PRO A 30 -45.10 -0.16 -11.13
CA PRO A 30 -46.12 -0.55 -10.15
C PRO A 30 -45.56 -1.10 -8.82
N GLY A 31 -44.27 -0.87 -8.50
CA GLY A 31 -43.61 -1.40 -7.31
C GLY A 31 -42.92 -0.32 -6.46
N PRO A 32 -42.47 -0.66 -5.25
CA PRO A 32 -41.77 0.28 -4.36
C PRO A 32 -40.54 0.89 -5.04
N LEU A 33 -40.35 2.22 -4.94
CA LEU A 33 -39.23 2.95 -5.56
C LEU A 33 -37.85 2.38 -5.19
N VAL A 34 -37.70 1.86 -3.97
CA VAL A 34 -36.47 1.21 -3.49
C VAL A 34 -36.12 -0.01 -4.37
N GLU A 35 -37.10 -0.82 -4.75
CA GLU A 35 -36.86 -1.98 -5.62
C GLU A 35 -36.46 -1.57 -7.02
N VAL A 36 -37.06 -0.48 -7.54
CA VAL A 36 -36.72 0.08 -8.86
C VAL A 36 -35.27 0.58 -8.86
N MET A 37 -34.87 1.30 -7.81
CA MET A 37 -33.50 1.76 -7.61
C MET A 37 -32.52 0.59 -7.55
N VAL A 38 -32.79 -0.42 -6.70
CA VAL A 38 -31.93 -1.61 -6.56
C VAL A 38 -31.80 -2.36 -7.89
N LYS A 39 -32.92 -2.56 -8.62
CA LYS A 39 -32.91 -3.17 -9.96
C LYS A 39 -32.09 -2.35 -10.96
N GLY A 40 -32.18 -1.02 -10.90
CA GLY A 40 -31.39 -0.09 -11.71
C GLY A 40 -29.89 -0.18 -11.43
N ILE A 41 -29.50 -0.14 -10.16
CA ILE A 41 -28.10 -0.30 -9.71
C ILE A 41 -27.57 -1.65 -10.16
N ASN A 42 -28.32 -2.73 -9.95
CA ASN A 42 -27.91 -4.08 -10.35
C ASN A 42 -27.70 -4.18 -11.86
N ARG A 43 -28.66 -3.68 -12.66
CA ARG A 43 -28.55 -3.65 -14.13
C ARG A 43 -27.32 -2.88 -14.60
N PHE A 44 -27.04 -1.73 -13.99
CA PHE A 44 -25.83 -0.96 -14.30
C PHE A 44 -24.57 -1.74 -13.93
N SER A 45 -24.48 -2.25 -12.70
CA SER A 45 -23.32 -2.98 -12.20
C SER A 45 -23.03 -4.24 -13.01
N LEU A 46 -24.05 -5.03 -13.36
CA LEU A 46 -23.91 -6.22 -14.20
C LEU A 46 -23.44 -5.87 -15.61
N ARG A 47 -23.96 -4.79 -16.21
CA ARG A 47 -23.49 -4.30 -17.51
C ARG A 47 -22.01 -3.87 -17.46
N GLU A 48 -21.61 -3.15 -16.41
CA GLU A 48 -20.22 -2.72 -16.24
C GLU A 48 -19.29 -3.90 -15.97
N LEU A 49 -19.72 -4.89 -15.18
CA LEU A 49 -18.99 -6.14 -14.96
C LEU A 49 -18.81 -6.92 -16.26
N ALA A 50 -19.88 -7.09 -17.06
CA ALA A 50 -19.82 -7.77 -18.35
C ALA A 50 -18.90 -7.06 -19.35
N ALA A 51 -18.88 -5.71 -19.35
CA ALA A 51 -18.02 -4.92 -20.22
C ALA A 51 -16.55 -4.84 -19.72
N SER A 52 -16.30 -5.13 -18.44
CA SER A 52 -15.00 -4.94 -17.78
C SER A 52 -13.85 -5.72 -18.44
N PRO A 53 -13.97 -7.02 -18.80
CA PRO A 53 -12.89 -7.77 -19.45
C PRO A 53 -12.42 -7.15 -20.76
N ALA A 54 -13.34 -6.80 -21.68
CA ALA A 54 -13.00 -6.19 -22.97
C ALA A 54 -12.37 -4.80 -22.81
N ARG A 55 -12.90 -3.97 -21.90
CA ARG A 55 -12.34 -2.65 -21.58
C ARG A 55 -10.94 -2.77 -20.97
N ARG A 56 -10.73 -3.74 -20.06
CA ARG A 56 -9.43 -4.01 -19.42
C ARG A 56 -8.41 -4.46 -20.46
N SER A 57 -8.77 -5.42 -21.32
CA SER A 57 -7.88 -5.91 -22.39
C SER A 57 -7.39 -4.76 -23.27
N ARG A 58 -8.31 -3.93 -23.78
CA ARG A 58 -7.96 -2.76 -24.61
C ARG A 58 -7.05 -1.78 -23.87
N LYS A 59 -7.36 -1.47 -22.60
CA LYS A 59 -6.53 -0.59 -21.77
C LYS A 59 -5.14 -1.18 -21.53
N TRP A 60 -5.05 -2.49 -21.28
CA TRP A 60 -3.78 -3.18 -21.01
C TRP A 60 -2.89 -3.20 -22.24
N THR A 61 -3.42 -3.54 -23.42
CA THR A 61 -2.66 -3.50 -24.69
C THR A 61 -2.11 -2.09 -24.96
N ALA A 62 -2.90 -1.05 -24.67
CA ALA A 62 -2.44 0.33 -24.85
C ALA A 62 -1.38 0.76 -23.82
N MET A 63 -1.43 0.21 -22.60
CA MET A 63 -0.67 0.69 -21.45
C MET A 63 0.64 -0.09 -21.23
N PHE A 64 0.63 -1.41 -21.42
CA PHE A 64 1.78 -2.27 -21.18
C PHE A 64 2.61 -2.48 -22.45
N PRO A 65 3.91 -2.81 -22.31
CA PRO A 65 4.71 -3.28 -23.43
C PRO A 65 4.11 -4.55 -24.07
N VAL A 66 4.06 -4.60 -25.40
CA VAL A 66 3.73 -5.80 -26.16
C VAL A 66 4.93 -6.29 -26.95
N ALA A 67 4.93 -7.58 -27.33
CA ALA A 67 6.00 -8.18 -28.12
C ALA A 67 6.18 -7.44 -29.46
N GLY A 68 7.44 -7.25 -29.87
CA GLY A 68 7.79 -6.55 -31.13
C GLY A 68 7.93 -5.02 -31.01
N GLU A 69 7.66 -4.42 -29.84
CA GLU A 69 7.96 -3.00 -29.61
C GLU A 69 9.48 -2.74 -29.50
N SER A 70 9.92 -1.56 -29.96
CA SER A 70 11.31 -1.13 -29.79
C SER A 70 11.64 -0.87 -28.32
N ALA A 71 12.91 -1.05 -27.94
CA ALA A 71 13.37 -0.81 -26.56
C ALA A 71 13.02 0.60 -26.05
N VAL A 72 13.08 1.62 -26.92
CA VAL A 72 12.71 3.01 -26.59
C VAL A 72 11.21 3.14 -26.27
N ALA A 73 10.34 2.48 -27.06
CA ALA A 73 8.90 2.51 -26.83
C ALA A 73 8.53 1.80 -25.52
N ILE A 74 9.14 0.64 -25.27
CA ILE A 74 9.00 -0.12 -24.01
C ILE A 74 9.40 0.76 -22.83
N GLN A 75 10.59 1.36 -22.88
CA GLN A 75 11.09 2.19 -21.78
C GLN A 75 10.17 3.39 -21.53
N ARG A 76 9.66 4.06 -22.57
CA ARG A 76 8.70 5.17 -22.43
C ARG A 76 7.41 4.73 -21.71
N LYS A 77 6.85 3.57 -22.07
CA LYS A 77 5.67 3.01 -21.39
C LYS A 77 5.96 2.66 -19.94
N LEU A 78 7.09 2.00 -19.66
CA LEU A 78 7.50 1.66 -18.30
C LEU A 78 7.71 2.90 -17.43
N THR A 79 8.35 3.95 -17.95
CA THR A 79 8.51 5.23 -17.24
C THR A 79 7.15 5.85 -16.91
N LYS A 80 6.21 5.86 -17.86
CA LYS A 80 4.84 6.36 -17.61
C LYS A 80 4.14 5.57 -16.52
N LEU A 81 4.27 4.23 -16.54
CA LEU A 81 3.70 3.34 -15.53
C LEU A 81 4.32 3.58 -14.15
N ARG A 82 5.65 3.71 -14.05
CA ARG A 82 6.35 4.02 -12.80
C ARG A 82 5.86 5.35 -12.22
N ASN A 83 5.77 6.40 -13.04
CA ASN A 83 5.29 7.72 -12.62
C ASN A 83 3.80 7.72 -12.22
N GLN A 84 2.98 6.87 -12.83
CA GLN A 84 1.59 6.69 -12.43
C GLN A 84 1.48 5.94 -11.10
N LEU A 85 2.27 4.88 -10.92
CA LEU A 85 2.31 4.12 -9.68
C LEU A 85 2.74 5.02 -8.53
N GLN A 86 3.88 5.71 -8.66
CA GLN A 86 4.41 6.64 -7.64
C GLN A 86 3.35 7.63 -7.16
N ARG A 87 2.63 8.29 -8.09
CA ARG A 87 1.55 9.20 -7.75
C ARG A 87 0.40 8.52 -7.01
N ARG A 88 -0.03 7.34 -7.46
CA ARG A 88 -1.15 6.61 -6.83
C ARG A 88 -0.86 6.13 -5.42
N ILE A 89 0.39 5.81 -5.13
CA ILE A 89 0.80 5.37 -3.78
C ILE A 89 1.36 6.51 -2.94
N GLY A 90 1.27 7.77 -3.39
CA GLY A 90 1.67 8.93 -2.58
C GLY A 90 3.18 9.09 -2.38
N ILE A 91 3.99 8.55 -3.30
CA ILE A 91 5.44 8.79 -3.37
C ILE A 91 5.64 10.13 -4.07
N VAL A 92 5.57 11.21 -3.29
CA VAL A 92 5.75 12.59 -3.78
C VAL A 92 6.99 13.26 -3.19
N ASP A 93 7.41 12.88 -1.98
CA ASP A 93 8.61 13.45 -1.36
C ASP A 93 9.87 12.77 -1.88
N ARG A 94 10.93 13.57 -1.98
CA ARG A 94 12.27 13.08 -2.23
C ARG A 94 12.81 12.38 -0.97
N ARG A 95 13.40 11.20 -1.15
CA ARG A 95 14.10 10.49 -0.07
C ARG A 95 15.37 11.24 0.31
N LEU A 96 15.68 11.26 1.60
CA LEU A 96 16.91 11.86 2.12
C LEU A 96 18.16 11.15 1.57
N THR A 97 18.06 9.83 1.36
CA THR A 97 19.12 8.98 0.79
C THR A 97 19.41 9.25 -0.68
N ASP A 98 18.52 9.95 -1.40
CA ASP A 98 18.72 10.37 -2.79
C ASP A 98 19.19 11.83 -2.90
N THR A 99 19.27 12.57 -1.78
CA THR A 99 19.71 13.96 -1.80
C THR A 99 21.24 14.03 -2.05
N PRO A 100 21.72 14.84 -3.02
CA PRO A 100 23.15 15.04 -3.25
C PRO A 100 23.81 15.66 -2.03
N ASN A 101 25.08 15.31 -1.78
CA ASN A 101 25.90 15.87 -0.69
C ASN A 101 25.39 15.60 0.74
N GLN A 102 24.42 14.69 0.90
CA GLN A 102 24.05 14.15 2.21
C GLN A 102 24.53 12.71 2.32
N HIS A 103 25.33 12.45 3.36
CA HIS A 103 25.81 11.12 3.72
C HIS A 103 24.84 10.48 4.71
N HIS A 104 24.05 9.54 4.20
CA HIS A 104 23.22 8.65 5.01
C HIS A 104 23.79 7.24 4.92
N GLU A 105 23.60 6.45 5.96
CA GLU A 105 24.08 5.07 6.05
C GLU A 105 23.14 4.22 6.90
N PHE A 106 23.35 2.90 6.88
CA PHE A 106 22.72 2.00 7.85
C PHE A 106 23.36 2.20 9.23
N GLN A 107 22.60 2.77 10.15
CA GLN A 107 23.04 3.01 11.52
C GLN A 107 22.77 1.76 12.37
N ARG A 108 23.84 1.07 12.78
CA ARG A 108 23.74 -0.05 13.73
C ARG A 108 23.43 0.49 15.12
N SER A 109 22.58 -0.21 15.85
CA SER A 109 22.33 0.13 17.27
C SER A 109 23.58 -0.17 18.10
N PRO A 110 24.23 0.82 18.73
CA PRO A 110 25.44 0.58 19.52
C PRO A 110 25.17 -0.26 20.78
N ARG A 111 23.91 -0.27 21.24
CA ARG A 111 23.48 -0.98 22.47
C ARG A 111 23.13 -2.44 22.24
N SER A 112 22.96 -2.87 20.99
CA SER A 112 22.30 -4.15 20.67
C SER A 112 23.26 -5.26 20.23
N GLY A 113 24.55 -4.98 20.03
CA GLY A 113 25.51 -5.95 19.49
C GLY A 113 25.06 -6.54 18.13
N ASP A 114 25.76 -7.56 17.67
CA ASP A 114 25.27 -8.40 16.57
C ASP A 114 24.16 -9.31 17.13
N LEU A 115 23.02 -9.42 16.43
CA LEU A 115 21.96 -10.36 16.78
C LEU A 115 22.43 -11.80 16.68
N ALA A 116 23.30 -12.07 15.70
CA ALA A 116 23.94 -13.36 15.49
C ALA A 116 25.20 -13.18 14.63
N HIS A 117 26.13 -14.12 14.79
CA HIS A 117 27.36 -14.19 14.01
C HIS A 117 27.64 -15.64 13.59
N THR A 118 28.17 -15.80 12.38
CA THR A 118 28.64 -17.07 11.81
C THR A 118 29.95 -16.81 11.06
N ASP A 119 30.67 -17.86 10.67
CA ASP A 119 31.90 -17.72 9.88
C ASP A 119 31.66 -17.02 8.52
N ASP A 120 30.44 -17.10 7.99
CA ASP A 120 30.06 -16.59 6.68
C ASP A 120 29.45 -15.17 6.69
N TYR A 121 28.74 -14.79 7.77
CA TYR A 121 28.03 -13.52 7.86
C TYR A 121 27.71 -13.10 9.30
N SER A 122 27.46 -11.79 9.49
CA SER A 122 26.92 -11.20 10.72
C SER A 122 25.52 -10.63 10.51
N VAL A 123 24.68 -10.65 11.55
CA VAL A 123 23.29 -10.18 11.54
C VAL A 123 23.13 -9.02 12.50
N ASN A 124 22.56 -7.91 12.04
CA ASN A 124 22.55 -6.65 12.77
C ASN A 124 21.21 -5.94 12.73
N THR A 125 20.74 -5.42 13.86
CA THR A 125 19.68 -4.42 13.85
C THR A 125 20.21 -3.09 13.31
N VAL A 126 19.51 -2.51 12.34
CA VAL A 126 19.89 -1.24 11.70
C VAL A 126 18.71 -0.29 11.60
N ARG A 127 19.02 0.99 11.52
CA ARG A 127 18.07 2.06 11.20
C ARG A 127 18.62 2.92 10.07
N TRP A 128 17.75 3.48 9.24
CA TRP A 128 18.18 4.42 8.20
C TRP A 128 17.14 5.50 7.94
N LYS A 129 17.61 6.69 7.58
CA LYS A 129 16.75 7.83 7.26
C LYS A 129 16.05 7.60 5.92
N VAL A 130 14.76 7.97 5.84
CA VAL A 130 13.95 7.80 4.63
C VAL A 130 13.41 9.15 4.17
N LEU A 131 12.57 9.77 4.99
CA LEU A 131 12.02 11.13 4.81
C LEU A 131 12.27 11.92 6.09
N ASP A 132 12.02 13.23 6.05
CA ASP A 132 12.02 14.01 7.30
C ASP A 132 10.97 13.45 8.27
N GLY A 133 11.36 13.29 9.54
CA GLY A 133 10.55 12.62 10.56
C GLY A 133 10.34 11.10 10.38
N ILE A 134 10.77 10.48 9.28
CA ILE A 134 10.57 9.03 9.02
C ILE A 134 11.91 8.31 8.95
N THR A 135 12.09 7.40 9.92
CA THR A 135 13.23 6.48 9.99
C THR A 135 12.71 5.06 9.77
N ALA A 136 13.39 4.30 8.92
CA ALA A 136 13.16 2.87 8.78
C ALA A 136 14.03 2.10 9.76
N GLU A 137 13.54 0.95 10.19
CA GLU A 137 14.26 0.01 11.03
C GLU A 137 14.19 -1.38 10.39
N GLY A 138 15.12 -2.25 10.75
CA GLY A 138 15.15 -3.61 10.25
C GLY A 138 16.44 -4.33 10.57
N VAL A 139 16.70 -5.41 9.82
CA VAL A 139 17.90 -6.24 9.97
C VAL A 139 18.78 -6.10 8.73
N LEU A 140 20.09 -5.99 8.94
CA LEU A 140 21.12 -6.06 7.90
C LEU A 140 21.99 -7.29 8.14
N ILE A 141 22.04 -8.18 7.15
CA ILE A 141 22.92 -9.34 7.15
C ILE A 141 24.11 -9.04 6.23
N ILE A 142 25.31 -9.02 6.82
CA ILE A 142 26.54 -8.65 6.14
C ILE A 142 27.38 -9.91 5.92
N PRO A 143 27.57 -10.36 4.67
CA PRO A 143 28.44 -11.49 4.37
C PRO A 143 29.91 -11.09 4.48
N ARG A 144 30.79 -12.08 4.63
CA ARG A 144 32.25 -11.87 4.65
C ARG A 144 32.76 -11.20 3.36
N LYS A 145 32.18 -11.57 2.21
CA LYS A 145 32.45 -10.95 0.90
C LYS A 145 31.12 -10.67 0.20
N ILE A 146 30.89 -9.41 -0.13
CA ILE A 146 29.67 -8.97 -0.81
C ILE A 146 29.79 -9.26 -2.31
N ARG A 147 28.86 -10.04 -2.84
CA ARG A 147 28.73 -10.39 -4.27
C ARG A 147 27.52 -9.73 -4.93
N ALA A 148 26.50 -9.44 -4.15
CA ALA A 148 25.27 -8.80 -4.58
C ALA A 148 24.58 -8.13 -3.39
N CYS A 149 23.68 -7.19 -3.67
CA CYS A 149 22.85 -6.52 -2.66
C CYS A 149 21.39 -6.92 -2.87
N VAL A 150 20.68 -7.23 -1.78
CA VAL A 150 19.28 -7.63 -1.80
C VAL A 150 18.51 -6.90 -0.70
N VAL A 151 17.38 -6.30 -1.06
CA VAL A 151 16.37 -5.90 -0.08
C VAL A 151 15.30 -7.00 -0.04
N ALA A 152 15.29 -7.80 1.02
CA ALA A 152 14.35 -8.91 1.18
C ALA A 152 13.14 -8.43 2.00
N ILE A 153 11.97 -8.39 1.35
CA ILE A 153 10.74 -7.84 1.94
C ILE A 153 9.98 -8.99 2.64
N PRO A 154 9.77 -8.93 3.97
CA PRO A 154 9.01 -9.95 4.69
C PRO A 154 7.49 -9.81 4.43
N ASP A 155 6.68 -10.79 4.87
CA ASP A 155 5.25 -10.53 5.08
C ASP A 155 5.07 -9.50 6.21
N ALA A 156 3.97 -8.74 6.18
CA ALA A 156 3.72 -7.69 7.16
C ALA A 156 3.54 -8.22 8.60
N ASP A 157 3.19 -9.50 8.78
CA ASP A 157 3.03 -10.10 10.12
C ASP A 157 4.32 -10.75 10.64
N TRP A 158 5.42 -10.69 9.88
CA TRP A 158 6.70 -11.24 10.29
C TRP A 158 7.65 -10.11 10.70
N THR A 159 8.28 -10.26 11.86
CA THR A 159 9.40 -9.38 12.20
C THR A 159 10.60 -9.69 11.31
N PRO A 160 11.48 -8.70 11.04
CA PRO A 160 12.73 -8.94 10.34
C PRO A 160 13.56 -10.07 10.95
N GLU A 161 13.59 -10.17 12.28
CA GLU A 161 14.30 -11.19 13.05
C GLU A 161 13.73 -12.59 12.80
N GLN A 162 12.40 -12.73 12.81
CA GLN A 162 11.73 -13.99 12.48
C GLN A 162 11.97 -14.40 11.02
N PHE A 163 11.86 -13.46 10.08
CA PHE A 163 12.12 -13.73 8.66
C PHE A 163 13.59 -14.08 8.41
N CYS A 164 14.50 -13.53 9.20
CA CYS A 164 15.91 -13.91 9.22
C CYS A 164 16.18 -15.19 10.02
N GLY A 165 15.18 -15.86 10.57
CA GLY A 165 15.35 -17.10 11.34
C GLY A 165 16.20 -16.94 12.61
N ILE A 166 16.22 -15.74 13.19
CA ILE A 166 16.80 -15.46 14.51
C ILE A 166 15.77 -15.84 15.58
N ASP A 167 14.54 -15.35 15.38
CA ASP A 167 13.39 -15.69 16.23
C ASP A 167 12.51 -16.76 15.59
N LYS A 168 11.72 -17.44 16.43
CA LYS A 168 10.71 -18.40 15.98
C LYS A 168 9.50 -17.65 15.42
N GLY A 169 8.83 -18.24 14.42
CA GLY A 169 7.57 -17.71 13.87
C GLY A 169 7.42 -17.89 12.37
N VAL A 170 8.54 -18.04 11.65
CA VAL A 170 8.56 -18.24 10.20
C VAL A 170 9.13 -19.61 9.85
N PRO A 171 8.49 -20.40 8.96
CA PRO A 171 9.00 -21.70 8.52
C PRO A 171 10.39 -21.58 7.89
N ALA A 172 11.26 -22.57 8.12
CA ALA A 172 12.63 -22.56 7.59
C ALA A 172 12.70 -22.40 6.05
N SER A 173 11.71 -22.90 5.32
CA SER A 173 11.60 -22.74 3.86
C SER A 173 11.44 -21.27 3.41
N ALA A 174 10.83 -20.43 4.26
CA ALA A 174 10.61 -19.01 4.01
C ALA A 174 11.76 -18.11 4.52
N GLN A 175 12.70 -18.63 5.31
CA GLN A 175 13.86 -17.90 5.86
C GLN A 175 14.96 -17.65 4.79
N LEU A 176 14.56 -17.06 3.67
CA LEU A 176 15.41 -16.75 2.52
C LEU A 176 16.61 -15.83 2.84
N PRO A 177 16.51 -14.80 3.71
CA PRO A 177 17.60 -13.84 3.94
C PRO A 177 18.93 -14.50 4.34
N ARG A 178 18.91 -15.50 5.24
CA ARG A 178 20.15 -16.19 5.68
C ARG A 178 20.80 -16.97 4.55
N ARG A 179 19.99 -17.61 3.70
CA ARG A 179 20.48 -18.40 2.56
C ARG A 179 21.15 -17.50 1.52
N LEU A 180 20.58 -16.32 1.29
CA LEU A 180 21.18 -15.31 0.42
C LEU A 180 22.49 -14.77 1.02
N ALA A 181 22.52 -14.50 2.32
CA ALA A 181 23.73 -14.05 3.00
C ALA A 181 24.86 -15.09 2.93
N ALA A 182 24.56 -16.37 3.18
CA ALA A 182 25.52 -17.47 3.02
C ALA A 182 26.04 -17.59 1.58
N ALA A 183 25.26 -17.18 0.58
CA ALA A 183 25.69 -17.12 -0.83
C ALA A 183 26.54 -15.87 -1.17
N GLY A 184 26.78 -14.98 -0.20
CA GLY A 184 27.56 -13.75 -0.35
C GLY A 184 26.73 -12.50 -0.65
N CYS A 185 25.41 -12.51 -0.43
CA CYS A 185 24.58 -11.31 -0.61
C CYS A 185 24.56 -10.44 0.65
N LEU A 186 24.75 -9.13 0.51
CA LEU A 186 24.37 -8.15 1.53
C LEU A 186 22.84 -8.04 1.54
N VAL A 187 22.20 -8.38 2.65
CA VAL A 187 20.73 -8.45 2.73
C VAL A 187 20.18 -7.44 3.74
N ALA A 188 19.36 -6.50 3.29
CA ALA A 188 18.56 -5.65 4.18
C ALA A 188 17.13 -6.17 4.23
N VAL A 189 16.58 -6.26 5.44
CA VAL A 189 15.23 -6.72 5.72
C VAL A 189 14.51 -5.61 6.49
N PRO A 190 13.64 -4.82 5.83
CA PRO A 190 12.93 -3.75 6.50
C PRO A 190 11.79 -4.27 7.37
N LEU A 191 11.56 -3.61 8.50
CA LEU A 191 10.33 -3.76 9.26
C LEU A 191 9.18 -3.08 8.51
N LEU A 192 8.17 -3.89 8.18
CA LEU A 192 6.92 -3.44 7.57
C LEU A 192 5.92 -2.98 8.63
N ILE A 193 4.91 -2.25 8.20
CA ILE A 193 3.80 -1.88 9.07
C ILE A 193 2.90 -3.12 9.21
N ASN A 194 2.89 -3.75 10.38
CA ASN A 194 2.16 -4.99 10.68
C ASN A 194 0.65 -4.79 10.78
N ARG A 195 -0.09 -5.91 10.85
CA ARG A 195 -1.56 -5.93 10.86
C ARG A 195 -2.16 -5.96 12.27
N ASP A 196 -1.33 -5.94 13.31
CA ASP A 196 -1.75 -5.80 14.71
C ASP A 196 -2.35 -4.41 14.99
N ASP A 197 -2.98 -4.22 16.15
CA ASP A 197 -3.66 -2.99 16.55
C ASP A 197 -3.16 -2.38 17.88
N GLU A 198 -2.15 -2.98 18.51
CA GLU A 198 -1.61 -2.61 19.84
C GLU A 198 -1.25 -1.12 19.97
N PHE A 199 -0.77 -0.50 18.89
CA PHE A 199 -0.34 0.90 18.82
C PHE A 199 -1.32 1.80 18.05
N SER A 200 -2.50 1.30 17.67
CA SER A 200 -3.52 2.04 16.93
C SER A 200 -4.33 2.96 17.85
N GLY A 201 -3.68 3.93 18.48
CA GLY A 201 -4.36 4.86 19.39
C GLY A 201 -3.44 5.80 20.16
N ASN A 202 -4.01 6.43 21.18
CA ASN A 202 -3.28 7.31 22.09
C ASN A 202 -3.67 6.98 23.54
N PRO A 203 -2.70 6.74 24.45
CA PRO A 203 -2.97 6.50 25.87
C PRO A 203 -3.84 7.54 26.56
N LYS A 204 -3.84 8.79 26.07
CA LYS A 204 -4.61 9.90 26.63
C LYS A 204 -6.05 10.01 26.09
N VAL A 205 -6.40 9.24 25.05
CA VAL A 205 -7.71 9.32 24.39
C VAL A 205 -8.38 7.96 24.40
N ALA A 206 -7.98 7.08 23.48
CA ALA A 206 -8.46 5.72 23.36
C ALA A 206 -7.55 4.95 22.40
N TYR A 207 -7.59 3.63 22.53
CA TYR A 207 -7.08 2.70 21.52
C TYR A 207 -8.22 2.16 20.66
N THR A 208 -7.91 1.84 19.41
CA THR A 208 -8.85 1.27 18.43
C THR A 208 -8.48 -0.17 18.13
N ASN A 209 -9.42 -0.95 17.63
CA ASN A 209 -9.19 -2.31 17.13
C ASN A 209 -8.84 -2.34 15.62
N GLN A 210 -8.33 -1.22 15.10
CA GLN A 210 -7.95 -1.13 13.69
C GLN A 210 -6.50 -1.59 13.53
N PRO A 211 -6.18 -2.42 12.52
CA PRO A 211 -4.80 -2.73 12.18
C PRO A 211 -3.97 -1.46 12.00
N HIS A 212 -2.69 -1.46 12.38
CA HIS A 212 -1.79 -0.30 12.21
C HIS A 212 -1.80 0.21 10.77
N ARG A 213 -1.90 -0.70 9.80
CA ARG A 213 -2.04 -0.35 8.38
C ARG A 213 -3.30 0.49 8.11
N GLU A 214 -4.45 0.09 8.64
CA GLU A 214 -5.70 0.84 8.44
C GLU A 214 -5.67 2.16 9.22
N PHE A 215 -5.19 2.11 10.46
CA PHE A 215 -5.07 3.29 11.33
C PHE A 215 -4.20 4.38 10.69
N LEU A 216 -3.05 3.99 10.12
CA LEU A 216 -2.17 4.91 9.39
C LEU A 216 -2.76 5.30 8.03
N TYR A 217 -3.40 4.37 7.32
CA TYR A 217 -3.96 4.65 6.00
C TYR A 217 -5.04 5.74 6.06
N ARG A 218 -5.93 5.72 7.05
CA ARG A 218 -7.00 6.72 7.18
C ARG A 218 -6.48 8.14 7.29
N GLN A 219 -5.41 8.34 8.07
CA GLN A 219 -4.77 9.64 8.25
C GLN A 219 -3.95 10.03 7.01
N ALA A 220 -3.26 9.05 6.42
CA ALA A 220 -2.45 9.23 5.23
C ALA A 220 -3.30 9.60 3.99
N PHE A 221 -4.49 9.01 3.86
CA PHE A 221 -5.37 9.18 2.70
C PHE A 221 -5.77 10.63 2.49
N GLU A 222 -6.16 11.33 3.57
CA GLU A 222 -6.51 12.76 3.53
C GLU A 222 -5.35 13.63 3.04
N MET A 223 -4.11 13.19 3.27
CA MET A 223 -2.88 13.85 2.82
C MET A 223 -2.39 13.37 1.44
N GLY A 224 -3.18 12.56 0.73
CA GLY A 224 -2.80 11.97 -0.55
C GLY A 224 -1.67 10.93 -0.44
N ARG A 225 -1.50 10.33 0.74
CA ARG A 225 -0.47 9.33 1.07
C ARG A 225 -1.07 7.94 1.17
N HIS A 226 -0.21 6.93 1.10
CA HIS A 226 -0.60 5.53 1.22
C HIS A 226 0.46 4.74 2.00
N VAL A 227 0.03 3.76 2.79
CA VAL A 227 0.91 2.87 3.58
C VAL A 227 1.97 2.20 2.70
N ILE A 228 1.53 1.58 1.59
CA ILE A 228 2.41 1.04 0.55
C ILE A 228 3.46 2.07 0.07
N GLY A 229 3.09 3.34 -0.09
CA GLY A 229 4.02 4.40 -0.48
C GLY A 229 5.14 4.58 0.53
N TYR A 230 4.82 4.59 1.82
CA TYR A 230 5.83 4.66 2.88
C TYR A 230 6.75 3.44 2.85
N GLU A 231 6.21 2.23 2.71
CA GLU A 231 7.02 1.00 2.65
C GLU A 231 7.94 0.97 1.42
N VAL A 232 7.44 1.38 0.25
CA VAL A 232 8.27 1.53 -0.95
C VAL A 232 9.36 2.58 -0.75
N GLN A 233 9.08 3.70 -0.08
CA GLN A 233 10.12 4.69 0.24
C GLN A 233 11.19 4.11 1.16
N LYS A 234 10.81 3.31 2.19
CA LYS A 234 11.77 2.62 3.07
C LYS A 234 12.68 1.68 2.27
N VAL A 235 12.10 0.89 1.37
CA VAL A 235 12.82 -0.05 0.49
C VAL A 235 13.74 0.69 -0.47
N LEU A 236 13.25 1.73 -1.16
CA LEU A 236 14.07 2.51 -2.09
C LEU A 236 15.21 3.23 -1.37
N ALA A 237 14.99 3.70 -0.13
CA ALA A 237 16.08 4.26 0.67
C ALA A 237 17.18 3.22 0.96
N ALA A 238 16.82 1.96 1.26
CA ALA A 238 17.79 0.89 1.42
C ALA A 238 18.55 0.60 0.10
N VAL A 239 17.86 0.64 -1.04
CA VAL A 239 18.48 0.50 -2.38
C VAL A 239 19.47 1.63 -2.64
N ASP A 240 19.10 2.88 -2.34
CA ASP A 240 19.98 4.04 -2.51
C ASP A 240 21.28 3.88 -1.71
N LEU A 241 21.18 3.43 -0.45
CA LEU A 241 22.32 3.17 0.43
C LEU A 241 23.21 2.04 -0.10
N MET A 242 22.62 0.90 -0.45
CA MET A 242 23.36 -0.26 -0.98
C MET A 242 24.09 0.07 -2.28
N SER A 243 23.45 0.84 -3.17
CA SER A 243 24.05 1.22 -4.45
C SER A 243 25.30 2.07 -4.28
N ARG A 244 25.40 2.85 -3.19
CA ARG A 244 26.59 3.65 -2.85
C ARG A 244 27.70 2.80 -2.21
N SER A 245 27.35 1.80 -1.40
CA SER A 245 28.31 0.94 -0.70
C SER A 245 29.09 -0.01 -1.61
N THR A 246 28.54 -0.42 -2.76
CA THR A 246 29.22 -1.29 -3.73
C THR A 246 30.22 -0.57 -4.65
N VAL A 247 30.26 0.76 -4.66
CA VAL A 247 31.15 1.56 -5.53
C VAL A 247 32.49 1.89 -4.84
N ALA A 248 32.71 1.35 -3.64
CA ALA A 248 33.91 1.61 -2.82
C ALA A 248 34.99 0.49 -2.91
N ASP A 249 35.06 -0.22 -4.04
CA ASP A 249 36.20 -1.08 -4.41
C ASP A 249 36.92 -0.49 -5.64
#